data_AF-A0A940UZA2-F1
#
_entry.id   AF-A0A940UZA2-F1
#
_cell.length_a   1.000
_cell.length_b   1.000
_cell.length_c   1.000
_cell.angle_alpha   90.00
_cell.angle_beta   90.00
_cell.angle_gamma   90.00
#
_symmetry.space_group_name_H-M   'P 1'
#
loop_
_entity.id
_entity.type
_entity.pdbx_description
1 polymer ?
#
loop_
_entity_poly.entity_id
_entity_poly.type
_entity_poly.pdbx_seq_one_letter_code
_entity_poly.pdbx_strand_id
1 'polypeptide(L)'
;MEDSSRTNQELLQEISFLKQRIKDLEQSVLEHHGPLAKVKTLSGFLPICGSCKKIRDDKGCWEQIEAYITKHSDALFSHGICPECAEKLYPKLSRKK
;
A
#
# COMPACT_ATOMS: atom_id res chain seq x y z
N MET A 1 54.80 -10.10 -24.86
CA MET A 1 53.81 -10.94 -24.14
C MET A 1 53.54 -10.46 -22.72
N GLU A 2 54.38 -9.60 -22.11
CA GLU A 2 54.19 -9.13 -20.72
C GLU A 2 53.08 -8.08 -20.55
N ASP A 3 52.80 -7.24 -21.56
CA ASP A 3 51.76 -6.19 -21.49
C ASP A 3 50.32 -6.75 -21.41
N SER A 4 50.01 -7.88 -22.05
CA SER A 4 48.69 -8.52 -21.94
C SER A 4 48.44 -9.11 -20.56
N SER A 5 49.47 -9.63 -19.90
CA SER A 5 49.32 -10.14 -18.52
C SER A 5 49.15 -9.00 -17.52
N ARG A 6 49.84 -7.87 -17.74
CA ARG A 6 49.69 -6.65 -16.91
C ARG A 6 48.30 -6.03 -17.02
N THR A 7 47.81 -5.86 -18.25
CA THR A 7 46.46 -5.34 -18.52
C THR A 7 45.38 -6.27 -17.98
N ASN A 8 45.54 -7.59 -18.09
CA ASN A 8 44.61 -8.54 -17.46
C ASN A 8 44.61 -8.42 -15.92
N GLN A 9 45.74 -8.14 -15.30
CA GLN A 9 45.86 -7.98 -13.86
C GLN A 9 45.20 -6.68 -13.36
N GLU A 10 45.34 -5.59 -14.12
CA GLU A 10 44.65 -4.32 -13.87
C GLU A 10 43.14 -4.45 -14.05
N LEU A 11 42.69 -5.13 -15.12
CA LEU A 11 41.27 -5.41 -15.35
C LEU A 11 40.65 -6.22 -14.20
N LEU A 12 41.38 -7.18 -13.63
CA LEU A 12 40.91 -7.96 -12.48
C LEU A 12 40.77 -7.10 -11.22
N GLN A 13 41.66 -6.13 -11.01
CA GLN A 13 41.56 -5.17 -9.91
C GLN A 13 40.35 -4.25 -10.09
N GLU A 14 40.11 -3.76 -11.31
CA GLU A 14 38.96 -2.92 -11.66
C GLU A 14 37.63 -3.66 -11.44
N ILE A 15 37.54 -4.91 -11.90
CA ILE A 15 36.35 -5.76 -11.71
C ILE A 15 36.07 -6.00 -10.23
N SER A 16 37.12 -6.23 -9.42
CA SER A 16 37.00 -6.41 -7.97
C SER A 16 36.42 -5.16 -7.31
N PHE A 17 36.94 -3.98 -7.67
CA PHE A 17 36.48 -2.71 -7.15
C PHE A 17 35.02 -2.42 -7.51
N LEU A 18 34.64 -2.66 -8.77
CA LEU A 18 33.27 -2.48 -9.23
C LEU A 18 32.28 -3.41 -8.51
N LYS A 19 32.67 -4.67 -8.27
CA LYS A 19 31.85 -5.62 -7.50
C LYS A 19 31.61 -5.16 -6.07
N GLN A 20 32.65 -4.63 -5.41
CA GLN A 20 32.50 -4.09 -4.07
C GLN A 20 31.53 -2.90 -4.07
N ARG A 21 31.65 -2.00 -5.05
CA ARG A 21 30.78 -0.83 -5.14
C ARG A 21 29.33 -1.17 -5.46
N ILE A 22 29.08 -2.19 -6.28
CA ILE A 22 27.74 -2.72 -6.53
C ILE A 22 27.13 -3.25 -5.23
N LYS A 23 27.89 -4.00 -4.44
CA LYS A 23 27.43 -4.54 -3.16
C LYS A 23 27.06 -3.44 -2.17
N ASP A 24 27.88 -2.40 -2.06
CA ASP A 24 27.63 -1.26 -1.16
C ASP A 24 26.39 -0.45 -1.59
N LEU A 25 26.18 -0.32 -2.92
CA LEU A 25 24.98 0.31 -3.49
C LEU A 25 23.72 -0.52 -3.21
N GLU A 26 23.78 -1.84 -3.40
CA GLU A 26 22.67 -2.76 -3.10
C GLU A 26 22.27 -2.69 -1.63
N GLN A 27 23.25 -2.59 -0.73
CA GLN A 27 23.01 -2.45 0.70
C GLN A 27 22.35 -1.10 1.05
N SER A 28 22.84 0.01 0.49
CA SER A 28 22.23 1.34 0.68
C SER A 28 20.79 1.38 0.14
N VAL A 29 20.53 0.74 -1.02
CA VAL A 29 19.18 0.63 -1.59
C VAL A 29 18.27 -0.19 -0.67
N LEU A 30 18.76 -1.29 -0.10
CA LEU A 30 17.99 -2.10 0.85
C LEU A 30 17.74 -1.36 2.18
N GLU A 31 18.64 -0.49 2.62
CA GLU A 31 18.46 0.31 3.83
C GLU A 31 17.42 1.43 3.64
N HIS A 32 17.45 2.13 2.49
CA HIS A 32 16.51 3.22 2.20
C HIS A 32 15.15 2.74 1.66
N HIS A 33 15.14 1.63 0.93
CA HIS A 33 13.94 1.01 0.37
C HIS A 33 13.61 -0.32 1.06
N GLY A 34 14.12 -0.53 2.29
CA GLY A 34 13.78 -1.67 3.15
C GLY A 34 12.27 -1.89 3.11
N PRO A 35 11.81 -3.16 3.10
CA PRO A 35 10.56 -3.58 2.49
C PRO A 35 9.51 -2.54 2.79
N LEU A 36 9.19 -1.71 1.78
CA LEU A 36 8.21 -0.65 1.90
C LEU A 36 6.99 -1.34 2.48
N ALA A 37 6.80 -1.21 3.79
CA ALA A 37 5.65 -1.73 4.48
C ALA A 37 4.55 -0.88 3.88
N LYS A 38 3.98 -1.44 2.80
CA LYS A 38 3.31 -0.70 1.75
C LYS A 38 2.09 -0.14 2.43
N VAL A 39 2.20 1.10 2.92
CA VAL A 39 1.10 1.78 3.60
C VAL A 39 -0.05 1.69 2.63
N LYS A 40 -1.09 0.93 2.97
CA LYS A 40 -2.23 0.68 2.09
C LYS A 40 -3.08 1.95 2.09
N THR A 41 -2.57 2.97 1.42
CA THR A 41 -3.28 4.24 1.28
C THR A 41 -4.24 4.11 0.13
N LEU A 42 -5.53 4.00 0.45
CA LEU A 42 -6.58 4.11 -0.56
C LEU A 42 -6.55 5.51 -1.17
N SER A 43 -6.37 5.60 -2.48
CA SER A 43 -6.24 6.88 -3.20
C SER A 43 -6.91 6.82 -4.57
N GLY A 44 -7.25 7.99 -5.12
CA GLY A 44 -7.89 8.12 -6.44
C GLY A 44 -9.42 8.21 -6.40
N PHE A 45 -10.04 8.06 -7.58
CA PHE A 45 -11.49 8.13 -7.77
C PHE A 45 -12.12 6.75 -7.65
N LEU A 46 -13.07 6.58 -6.72
CA LEU A 46 -13.79 5.33 -6.51
C LEU A 46 -15.20 5.42 -7.11
N PRO A 47 -15.52 4.67 -8.16
CA PRO A 47 -16.86 4.66 -8.73
C PRO A 47 -17.85 3.97 -7.78
N ILE A 48 -18.86 4.72 -7.34
CA ILE A 48 -19.95 4.21 -6.47
C ILE A 48 -21.28 4.12 -7.21
N CYS A 49 -22.13 3.19 -6.79
CA CYS A 49 -23.52 3.14 -7.24
C CYS A 49 -24.31 4.26 -6.56
N GLY A 50 -24.96 5.13 -7.33
CA GLY A 50 -25.75 6.24 -6.79
C GLY A 50 -26.88 5.81 -5.86
N SER A 51 -27.46 4.62 -6.10
CA SER A 51 -28.59 4.08 -5.34
C SER A 51 -28.17 3.28 -4.09
N CYS A 52 -27.38 2.21 -4.26
CA CYS A 52 -27.04 1.31 -3.16
C CYS A 52 -25.65 1.55 -2.55
N LYS A 53 -24.92 2.56 -3.03
CA LYS A 53 -23.59 2.99 -2.55
C LYS A 53 -22.45 1.96 -2.66
N LYS A 54 -22.68 0.77 -3.20
CA LYS A 54 -21.61 -0.20 -3.51
C LYS A 54 -20.49 0.44 -4.35
N ILE A 55 -19.25 0.01 -4.12
CA ILE A 55 -18.08 0.41 -4.92
C ILE A 55 -17.89 -0.61 -6.04
N ARG A 56 -17.57 -0.14 -7.24
CA ARG A 56 -17.14 -1.00 -8.34
C ARG A 56 -15.62 -1.18 -8.27
N ASP A 57 -15.18 -2.42 -8.21
CA ASP A 57 -13.76 -2.77 -8.21
C ASP A 57 -13.13 -2.77 -9.61
N ASP A 58 -11.82 -3.01 -9.68
CA ASP A 58 -11.06 -3.05 -10.93
C ASP A 58 -11.50 -4.19 -11.87
N LYS A 59 -12.17 -5.22 -11.34
CA LYS A 59 -12.74 -6.34 -12.11
C LYS A 59 -14.16 -6.07 -12.60
N GLY A 60 -14.74 -4.93 -12.22
CA GLY A 60 -16.12 -4.55 -12.55
C GLY A 60 -17.18 -5.15 -11.61
N CYS A 61 -16.77 -5.82 -10.54
CA CYS A 61 -17.66 -6.35 -9.51
C CYS A 61 -18.11 -5.25 -8.55
N TRP A 62 -19.32 -5.36 -8.02
CA TRP A 62 -19.88 -4.42 -7.06
C TRP A 62 -19.80 -4.98 -5.63
N GLU A 63 -19.00 -4.34 -4.79
CA GLU A 63 -18.78 -4.72 -3.39
C GLU A 63 -19.34 -3.67 -2.42
N GLN A 64 -19.65 -4.07 -1.18
CA GLN A 64 -20.03 -3.10 -0.13
C GLN A 64 -18.83 -2.19 0.20
N ILE A 65 -19.10 -0.96 0.63
CA ILE A 65 -18.06 0.05 0.88
C ILE A 65 -17.09 -0.45 1.94
N GLU A 66 -17.61 -0.99 3.04
CA GLU A 66 -16.87 -1.48 4.18
C GLU A 66 -15.91 -2.60 3.76
N ALA A 67 -16.42 -3.56 2.99
CA ALA A 67 -15.62 -4.67 2.46
C ALA A 67 -14.48 -4.18 1.56
N TYR A 68 -14.78 -3.23 0.66
CA TYR A 68 -13.79 -2.67 -0.25
C TYR A 68 -12.71 -1.89 0.52
N ILE A 69 -13.11 -0.99 1.43
CA ILE A 69 -12.16 -0.15 2.17
C ILE A 69 -11.25 -1.01 3.07
N THR A 70 -11.77 -2.02 3.77
CA THR A 70 -10.95 -2.92 4.60
C THR A 70 -10.01 -3.80 3.77
N LYS A 71 -10.38 -4.16 2.53
CA LYS A 71 -9.50 -4.91 1.62
C LYS A 71 -8.34 -4.05 1.09
N HIS A 72 -8.57 -2.75 0.91
CA HIS A 72 -7.65 -1.84 0.25
C HIS A 72 -6.99 -0.80 1.19
N SER A 73 -7.25 -0.86 2.49
CA SER A 73 -6.64 0.00 3.52
C SER A 73 -6.59 -0.68 4.88
N ASP A 74 -5.93 -0.06 5.85
CA ASP A 74 -5.88 -0.55 7.24
C ASP A 74 -7.08 -0.06 8.09
N ALA A 75 -8.12 0.49 7.45
CA ALA A 75 -9.30 0.98 8.15
C ALA A 75 -10.18 -0.16 8.71
N LEU A 76 -10.63 0.04 9.94
CA LEU A 76 -11.53 -0.86 10.67
C LEU A 76 -12.89 -0.18 10.87
N PHE A 77 -13.97 -0.94 10.67
CA PHE A 77 -15.34 -0.47 10.87
C PHE A 77 -15.92 -1.04 12.16
N SER A 78 -16.62 -0.19 12.91
CA SER A 78 -17.51 -0.60 13.99
C SER A 78 -18.95 -0.28 13.60
N HIS A 79 -19.91 -0.98 14.22
CA HIS A 79 -21.33 -0.73 14.01
C HIS A 79 -21.85 0.18 15.12
N GLY A 80 -22.46 1.30 14.73
CA GLY A 80 -23.11 2.25 15.62
C GLY A 80 -24.37 2.83 14.99
N ILE A 81 -25.21 3.45 15.81
CA ILE A 81 -26.43 4.14 15.35
C ILE A 81 -26.26 5.62 15.67
N CYS A 82 -26.31 6.48 14.66
CA CYS A 82 -26.25 7.93 14.88
C CYS A 82 -27.53 8.44 15.57
N PRO A 83 -27.50 9.62 16.22
CA PRO A 83 -28.67 10.16 16.91
C PRO A 83 -29.93 10.25 16.03
N GLU A 84 -29.79 10.67 14.77
CA GLU A 84 -30.91 10.76 13.83
C GLU A 84 -31.55 9.40 13.53
N CYS A 85 -30.73 8.37 13.32
CA CYS A 85 -31.21 7.01 13.12
C CYS A 85 -31.83 6.44 14.39
N ALA A 86 -31.25 6.74 15.56
CA ALA A 86 -31.80 6.32 16.84
C ALA A 86 -33.18 6.94 17.09
N GLU A 87 -33.40 8.21 16.75
CA GLU A 87 -34.71 8.86 16.84
C GLU A 87 -35.74 8.26 15.88
N LYS A 88 -35.33 7.93 14.65
CA LYS A 88 -36.23 7.32 13.65
C LYS A 88 -36.61 5.88 14.01
N LEU A 89 -35.64 5.08 14.43
CA LEU A 89 -35.83 3.65 14.72
C LEU A 89 -36.38 3.41 16.13
N TYR A 90 -36.01 4.24 17.10
CA TYR A 90 -36.36 4.10 18.51
C TYR A 90 -36.93 5.40 19.11
N PRO A 91 -37.98 6.01 18.54
CA PRO A 91 -38.51 7.31 18.96
C PRO A 91 -39.00 7.34 20.42
N LYS A 92 -39.34 6.17 20.99
CA LYS A 92 -39.80 6.05 22.38
C LYS A 92 -38.65 6.01 23.39
N LEU A 93 -37.45 5.59 22.97
CA LEU A 93 -36.27 5.50 23.82
C LEU A 93 -35.39 6.75 23.69
N SER A 94 -35.50 7.51 22.60
CA SER A 94 -34.75 8.75 22.37
C SER A 94 -35.30 9.97 23.12
N ARG A 95 -36.52 9.91 23.70
CA ARG A 95 -37.00 10.95 24.61
C ARG A 95 -36.19 10.90 25.91
N LYS A 96 -35.18 11.77 25.99
CA LYS A 96 -34.50 12.10 27.25
C LYS A 96 -35.57 12.49 28.28
N LYS A 97 -35.52 11.86 29.46
CA LYS A 97 -36.26 12.31 30.66
C LYS A 97 -35.78 13.70 31.06
#